data_AF-A0A7R7ARY8-F1
#
_entry.id   AF-A0A7R7ARY8-F1
#
_cell.length_a   1.000
_cell.length_b   1.000
_cell.length_c   1.000
_cell.angle_alpha   90.00
_cell.angle_beta   90.00
_cell.angle_gamma   90.00
#
_symmetry.space_group_name_H-M   'P 1'
#
loop_
_entity.id
_entity.type
_entity.pdbx_description
1 polymer ?
#
loop_
_entity_poly.entity_id
_entity_poly.type
_entity_poly.pdbx_seq_one_letter_code
_entity_poly.pdbx_strand_id
1 'polypeptide(L)'
;MLINPTIDMLRELGLYGMATAFQELDAQSEVRGLEHGEWLAMLLEREATMRRQKRFEARARAAKLRHDAQIENADFLSTTVENR
;
A
#
# COMPACT_ATOMS: atom_id res chain seq x y z
N MET A 1 -28.05 1.28 -0.58
CA MET A 1 -26.60 1.47 -0.80
C MET A 1 -26.46 2.40 -1.99
N LEU A 2 -26.18 3.69 -1.78
CA LEU A 2 -25.87 4.58 -2.90
C LEU A 2 -24.45 4.24 -3.35
N ILE A 3 -24.36 3.43 -4.39
CA ILE A 3 -23.14 3.18 -5.11
C ILE A 3 -22.85 4.49 -5.86
N ASN A 4 -21.92 5.31 -5.35
CA ASN A 4 -21.50 6.51 -6.07
C ASN A 4 -20.66 6.04 -7.26
N PRO A 5 -21.09 6.29 -8.51
CA PRO A 5 -20.39 5.80 -9.70
C PRO A 5 -18.94 6.31 -9.78
N THR A 6 -18.65 7.45 -9.15
CA THR A 6 -17.29 7.99 -9.05
C THR A 6 -16.37 7.09 -8.24
N ILE A 7 -16.87 6.52 -7.13
CA ILE A 7 -16.08 5.63 -6.27
C ILE A 7 -15.73 4.35 -7.02
N ASP A 8 -16.67 3.80 -7.78
CA ASP A 8 -16.43 2.59 -8.55
C ASP A 8 -15.41 2.85 -9.66
N MET A 9 -15.54 3.97 -10.38
CA MET A 9 -14.54 4.38 -11.37
C MET A 9 -13.15 4.56 -10.74
N LEU A 10 -13.04 5.15 -9.56
CA LEU A 10 -11.77 5.28 -8.85
C LEU A 10 -11.17 3.92 -8.50
N ARG A 11 -12.00 2.94 -8.12
CA ARG A 11 -11.54 1.57 -7.85
C ARG A 11 -11.09 0.86 -9.12
N GLU A 12 -11.82 1.00 -10.22
CA GLU A 12 -11.47 0.44 -11.53
C GLU A 12 -10.13 0.99 -12.05
N LEU A 13 -9.85 2.28 -11.82
CA LEU A 13 -8.58 2.93 -12.14
C LEU A 13 -7.45 2.58 -11.16
N GLY A 14 -7.74 1.81 -10.11
CA GLY A 14 -6.78 1.43 -9.07
C GLY A 14 -6.38 2.58 -8.13
N LEU A 15 -7.20 3.63 -8.05
CA LEU A 15 -7.06 4.80 -7.18
C LEU A 15 -7.79 4.57 -5.85
N TYR A 16 -7.43 3.49 -5.17
CA TYR A 16 -8.13 3.03 -3.97
C TYR A 16 -8.08 4.01 -2.79
N GLY A 17 -6.99 4.76 -2.64
CA GLY A 17 -6.86 5.79 -1.63
C GLY A 17 -7.73 7.01 -1.92
N MET A 18 -7.84 7.42 -3.17
CA MET A 18 -8.82 8.45 -3.57
C MET A 18 -10.25 7.97 -3.31
N ALA A 19 -10.58 6.73 -3.67
CA ALA A 19 -11.92 6.16 -3.44
C ALA A 19 -12.29 6.16 -1.94
N THR A 20 -11.32 5.88 -1.08
CA THR A 20 -11.52 5.85 0.39
C THR A 20 -11.66 7.27 0.94
N ALA A 21 -10.78 8.20 0.55
CA ALA A 21 -10.88 9.61 0.93
C ALA A 21 -12.20 10.24 0.47
N PHE A 22 -12.65 9.90 -0.74
CA PHE A 22 -13.94 10.36 -1.26
C PHE A 22 -15.08 9.93 -0.33
N GLN A 23 -15.14 8.66 0.08
CA GLN A 23 -16.17 8.18 1.01
C GLN A 23 -16.14 8.86 2.36
N GLU A 24 -14.94 9.06 2.91
CA GLU A 24 -14.76 9.74 4.20
C GLU A 24 -15.20 11.21 4.13
N LEU A 25 -14.87 11.91 3.05
CA LEU A 25 -15.25 13.31 2.83
C LEU A 25 -16.75 13.46 2.52
N ASP A 26 -17.34 12.53 1.77
CA ASP A 26 -18.79 12.52 1.48
C ASP A 26 -19.62 12.26 2.75
N ALA A 27 -19.09 11.44 3.67
CA ALA A 27 -19.70 11.22 4.99
C ALA A 27 -19.58 12.45 5.92
N GLN A 28 -18.62 13.34 5.67
CA GLN A 28 -18.37 14.55 6.46
C GLN A 28 -19.01 15.76 5.77
N SER A 29 -20.28 16.04 6.10
CA SER A 29 -21.05 17.17 5.54
C SER A 29 -20.47 18.57 5.84
N GLU A 30 -19.40 18.68 6.64
CA GLU A 30 -18.77 19.93 7.07
C GLU A 30 -17.65 20.41 6.12
N VAL A 31 -17.29 19.57 5.14
CA VAL A 31 -16.31 19.85 4.07
C VAL A 31 -16.85 20.86 3.04
N ARG A 32 -18.12 21.30 3.18
CA ARG A 32 -18.80 22.23 2.25
C ARG A 32 -18.16 23.62 2.10
N GLY A 33 -17.18 23.95 2.94
CA GLY A 33 -16.40 25.19 2.85
C GLY A 33 -15.04 25.05 2.16
N LEU A 34 -14.62 23.83 1.79
CA LEU A 34 -13.34 23.63 1.12
C LEU A 34 -13.43 24.00 -0.35
N GLU A 35 -12.45 24.76 -0.83
CA GLU A 35 -12.29 25.04 -2.25
C GLU A 35 -12.05 23.73 -3.00
N HIS A 36 -12.53 23.65 -4.25
CA HIS A 36 -12.43 22.42 -5.04
C HIS A 36 -10.99 21.90 -5.18
N GLY A 37 -10.02 22.82 -5.21
CA GLY A 37 -8.59 22.48 -5.24
C GLY A 37 -8.08 21.84 -3.96
N GLU A 38 -8.56 22.30 -2.79
CA GLU A 38 -8.16 21.73 -1.49
C GLU A 38 -8.75 20.33 -1.33
N TRP A 39 -10.00 20.16 -1.74
CA TRP A 39 -10.65 18.86 -1.77
C TRP A 39 -9.86 17.87 -2.64
N LEU A 40 -9.50 18.24 -3.87
CA LEU A 40 -8.70 17.40 -4.76
C LEU A 40 -7.31 17.09 -4.17
N ALA A 41 -6.66 18.07 -3.53
CA ALA A 41 -5.37 17.88 -2.88
C ALA A 41 -5.43 16.82 -1.77
N MET A 42 -6.49 16.82 -0.96
CA MET A 42 -6.68 15.81 0.10
C MET A 42 -6.84 14.39 -0.47
N LEU A 43 -7.62 14.23 -1.53
CA LEU A 43 -7.78 12.92 -2.19
C LEU A 43 -6.43 12.43 -2.75
N LEU A 44 -5.69 13.31 -3.42
CA LEU A 44 -4.38 13.00 -4.00
C LEU A 44 -3.35 12.64 -2.93
N GLU A 45 -3.32 13.36 -1.82
CA GLU A 45 -2.39 13.08 -0.72
C GLU A 45 -2.66 11.71 -0.10
N ARG A 46 -3.94 11.34 0.09
CA ARG A 46 -4.31 10.01 0.60
C ARG A 46 -3.84 8.91 -0.35
N GLU A 47 -4.04 9.08 -1.65
CA GLU A 47 -3.59 8.13 -2.68
C GLU A 47 -2.06 8.00 -2.70
N ALA A 48 -1.35 9.12 -2.70
CA ALA A 48 0.11 9.15 -2.70
C ALA A 48 0.69 8.46 -1.47
N THR A 49 0.12 8.73 -0.30
CA THR A 49 0.49 8.10 0.97
C THR A 49 0.27 6.60 0.95
N MET A 50 -0.90 6.13 0.49
CA MET A 50 -1.18 4.69 0.37
C MET A 50 -0.22 3.98 -0.59
N ARG A 51 0.11 4.59 -1.74
CA ARG A 51 1.10 4.03 -2.67
C ARG A 51 2.50 4.01 -2.08
N ARG A 52 2.88 5.03 -1.29
CA ARG A 52 4.17 5.08 -0.59
C ARG A 52 4.26 3.96 0.44
N GLN A 53 3.21 3.79 1.25
CA GLN A 53 3.11 2.74 2.25
C GLN A 53 3.21 1.33 1.63
N LYS A 54 2.42 1.05 0.58
CA LYS A 54 2.47 -0.25 -0.12
C LYS A 54 3.85 -0.57 -0.68
N ARG A 55 4.54 0.43 -1.26
CA ARG A 55 5.92 0.28 -1.74
C ARG A 55 6.91 0.04 -0.60
N PHE A 56 6.75 0.74 0.51
CA PHE A 56 7.58 0.55 1.70
C PHE A 56 7.42 -0.88 2.27
N GLU A 57 6.18 -1.34 2.45
CA GLU A 57 5.89 -2.70 2.90
C GLU A 57 6.40 -3.78 1.96
N ALA A 58 6.32 -3.57 0.66
CA ALA A 58 6.89 -4.50 -0.33
C ALA A 58 8.42 -4.59 -0.17
N ARG A 59 9.11 -3.46 0.00
CA ARG A 59 10.56 -3.43 0.23
C ARG A 59 10.95 -4.04 1.56
N ALA A 60 10.22 -3.74 2.64
CA ALA A 60 10.45 -4.33 3.96
C ALA A 60 10.29 -5.86 3.93
N ARG A 61 9.25 -6.37 3.25
CA ARG A 61 9.06 -7.81 3.04
C ARG A 61 10.20 -8.43 2.23
N ALA A 62 10.62 -7.81 1.13
CA ALA A 62 11.74 -8.30 0.33
C ALA A 62 13.06 -8.32 1.13
N ALA A 63 13.32 -7.30 1.96
CA ALA A 63 14.48 -7.27 2.83
C ALA A 63 14.43 -8.38 3.89
N LYS A 64 13.27 -8.57 4.55
CA LYS A 64 13.07 -9.68 5.50
C LYS A 64 13.35 -11.04 4.86
N LEU A 65 12.78 -11.31 3.67
CA LEU A 65 13.02 -12.56 2.95
C LEU A 65 14.50 -12.78 2.61
N ARG A 66 15.24 -11.70 2.28
CA ARG A 66 16.69 -11.78 2.05
C ARG A 66 17.46 -12.08 3.33
N HIS A 67 17.06 -11.50 4.46
CA HIS A 67 17.71 -11.77 5.74
C HIS A 67 17.44 -13.21 6.21
N ASP A 68 16.19 -13.68 6.14
CA ASP A 68 15.81 -15.05 6.49
C ASP A 68 16.56 -16.07 5.62
N ALA A 69 16.64 -15.84 4.30
CA ALA A 69 17.37 -16.72 3.38
C ALA A 69 18.91 -16.74 3.57
N GLN A 70 19.49 -15.77 4.28
CA GLN A 70 20.94 -15.68 4.51
C GLN A 70 21.37 -16.26 5.86
N ILE A 71 20.47 -16.33 6.86
CA ILE A 71 20.82 -16.79 8.21
C ILE A 71 20.65 -18.31 8.35
N GLU A 72 19.73 -18.94 7.61
CA GLU A 72 19.49 -20.41 7.68
C GLU A 72 20.12 -21.23 6.54
N ASN A 73 20.65 -20.64 5.46
CA ASN A 73 21.32 -21.39 4.37
C ASN A 73 22.82 -21.63 4.58
N ALA A 74 23.34 -21.41 5.78
CA ALA A 74 24.72 -21.75 6.14
C ALA A 74 24.86 -23.13 6.78
N ASP A 75 23.84 -24.00 6.70
CA ASP A 75 24.00 -25.45 6.91
C ASP A 75 24.66 -26.07 5.66
N PHE A 76 25.89 -25.64 5.39
CA PHE A 76 26.80 -26.43 4.58
C PHE A 76 27.03 -27.72 5.36
N LEU A 77 26.46 -28.80 4.83
CA LEU A 77 26.82 -30.19 5.09
C LEU A 77 28.34 -30.38 4.97
N SER A 78 29.10 -29.98 6.00
CA SER A 78 30.49 -30.40 6.21
C SER A 78 30.42 -31.82 6.79
N THR A 79 29.96 -32.73 5.96
CA THR A 79 30.14 -34.17 6.13
C THR A 79 30.73 -34.66 4.82
N THR A 80 31.97 -34.25 4.58
CA THR A 80 32.86 -35.04 3.72
C THR A 80 33.38 -36.17 4.60
N VAL A 81 32.66 -37.28 4.54
CA VAL A 81 33.23 -38.59 4.79
C VAL A 81 34.31 -38.79 3.74
N GLU A 82 35.58 -38.79 4.15
CA GLU A 82 36.62 -39.40 3.33
C GLU A 82 37.48 -40.32 4.20
N ASN A 83 37.55 -41.54 3.69
CA ASN A 83 37.95 -42.79 4.28
C ASN A 83 39.42 -43.06 3.92
N ARG A 84 40.34 -43.09 4.90
CA ARG A 84 41.45 -44.06 4.95
C ARG A 84 42.25 -43.99 6.26
#